data_AF-A0A0Q8AU04-F1
#
_entry.id   AF-A0A0Q8AU04-F1
#
_cell.length_a   1.000
_cell.length_b   1.000
_cell.length_c   1.000
_cell.angle_alpha   90.00
_cell.angle_beta   90.00
_cell.angle_gamma   90.00
#
_symmetry.space_group_name_H-M   'P 1'
#
loop_
_entity.id
_entity.type
_entity.pdbx_description
1 polymer ?
#
loop_
_entity_poly.entity_id
_entity_poly.type
_entity_poly.pdbx_seq_one_letter_code
_entity_poly.pdbx_strand_id
1 'polypeptide(L)' 'MTEPAPKRFDDIPEETKAFLLALRPDEVKTLDDGIRLVRSISTVSAFVKWLIVGILGIAVGIAMFGESIANIVKWFQTSG' A
#
# COMPACT_ATOMS: atom_id res chain seq x y z
N MET A 1 -22.04 1.28 13.13
CA MET A 1 -22.45 0.79 14.46
C MET A 1 -21.18 0.54 15.24
N THR A 2 -20.70 1.53 16.00
CA THR A 2 -19.51 1.38 16.84
C THR A 2 -19.95 0.79 18.17
N GLU A 3 -19.65 -0.48 18.39
CA GLU A 3 -19.80 -1.11 19.71
C GLU A 3 -18.92 -0.34 20.72
N PRO A 4 -19.46 -0.01 21.91
CA PRO A 4 -18.67 0.61 22.95
C PRO A 4 -17.56 -0.35 23.36
N ALA A 5 -16.34 0.16 23.51
CA ALA A 5 -15.20 -0.66 23.96
C ALA A 5 -15.60 -1.43 25.23
N PRO A 6 -15.40 -2.76 25.27
CA PRO A 6 -15.81 -3.58 26.41
C PRO A 6 -15.16 -3.05 27.68
N LYS A 7 -15.99 -2.68 28.67
CA LYS A 7 -15.52 -2.12 29.94
C LYS A 7 -14.93 -3.19 30.86
N ARG A 8 -15.14 -4.48 30.55
CA ARG A 8 -14.64 -5.62 31.32
C ARG A 8 -13.99 -6.66 30.41
N PHE A 9 -12.96 -7.32 30.92
CA PHE A 9 -12.22 -8.38 30.22
C PHE A 9 -13.14 -9.54 29.82
N ASP A 10 -14.16 -9.82 30.62
CA ASP A 10 -15.13 -10.89 30.38
C ASP A 10 -16.00 -10.67 29.13
N ASP A 11 -16.08 -9.44 28.63
CA ASP A 11 -16.90 -9.06 27.47
C ASP A 11 -16.16 -9.25 26.12
N ILE A 12 -14.90 -9.70 26.15
CA ILE A 12 -14.05 -9.92 24.97
C ILE A 12 -14.29 -11.34 24.40
N PRO A 13 -14.21 -11.57 23.07
CA PRO A 13 -14.28 -12.93 22.50
C PRO A 13 -13.28 -13.90 23.14
N GLU A 14 -13.70 -15.14 23.35
CA GLU A 14 -12.89 -16.18 24.02
C GLU A 14 -11.54 -16.43 23.33
N GLU A 15 -11.48 -16.36 22.01
CA GLU A 15 -10.22 -16.47 21.25
C GLU A 15 -9.23 -15.35 21.61
N THR A 16 -9.72 -14.10 21.70
CA THR A 16 -8.89 -12.95 22.06
C THR A 16 -8.45 -13.03 23.52
N LYS A 17 -9.31 -13.51 24.43
CA LYS A 17 -8.91 -13.77 25.83
C LYS A 17 -7.79 -14.81 25.90
N ALA A 18 -7.96 -15.94 25.22
CA ALA A 18 -6.95 -17.00 25.19
C ALA A 18 -5.61 -16.50 24.61
N PHE A 19 -5.67 -15.69 23.54
CA PHE A 19 -4.50 -15.04 22.97
C PHE A 19 -3.81 -14.11 23.96
N LEU A 20 -4.56 -13.19 24.61
CA LEU A 20 -4.00 -12.25 25.59
C LEU A 20 -3.41 -12.94 26.83
N LEU A 21 -4.03 -14.03 27.28
CA LEU A 21 -3.55 -14.82 28.42
C LEU A 21 -2.30 -15.66 28.09
N ALA A 22 -2.07 -15.98 26.81
CA ALA A 22 -0.92 -16.74 26.37
C ALA A 22 0.34 -15.88 26.15
N LEU A 23 0.18 -14.54 26.03
CA LEU A 23 1.29 -13.63 25.74
C LEU A 23 2.24 -13.48 26.93
N ARG A 24 3.53 -13.68 26.67
CA ARG A 24 4.60 -13.28 27.57
C ARG A 24 4.89 -11.78 27.44
N PRO A 25 5.44 -11.12 28.48
CA PRO A 25 5.71 -9.69 28.45
C PRO A 25 6.56 -9.20 27.26
N ASP A 26 7.50 -10.03 26.79
CA ASP A 26 8.32 -9.78 25.61
C ASP A 26 7.54 -9.89 24.29
N GLU A 27 6.60 -10.84 24.19
CA GLU A 27 5.74 -11.02 23.02
C GLU A 27 4.74 -9.86 22.87
N VAL A 28 4.27 -9.29 23.98
CA VAL A 28 3.42 -8.09 23.97
C VAL A 28 4.13 -6.92 23.27
N LYS A 29 5.43 -6.72 23.57
CA LYS A 29 6.21 -5.64 22.96
C LYS A 29 6.40 -5.86 21.46
N THR A 30 6.73 -7.09 21.05
CA THR A 30 6.85 -7.42 19.62
C THR A 30 5.54 -7.25 18.87
N LEU A 31 4.40 -7.59 19.49
CA LEU A 31 3.09 -7.39 18.90
C LEU A 31 2.78 -5.90 18.70
N ASP A 32 3.06 -5.04 19.68
CA ASP A 32 2.86 -3.59 19.57
C ASP A 32 3.72 -2.98 18.44
N ASP A 33 5.01 -3.36 18.38
CA ASP A 33 5.92 -2.96 17.32
C ASP A 33 5.42 -3.43 15.94
N GLY A 34 4.91 -4.66 15.86
CA GLY A 34 4.33 -5.23 14.64
C GLY A 34 3.06 -4.51 14.17
N ILE A 35 2.14 -4.19 15.08
CA ILE A 35 0.92 -3.42 14.78
C ILE A 35 1.29 -2.03 14.25
N ARG A 36 2.26 -1.37 14.89
CA ARG A 36 2.75 -0.05 14.45
C ARG A 36 3.36 -0.13 13.05
N LEU A 37 4.16 -1.16 12.78
CA LEU A 37 4.76 -1.39 11.47
C LEU A 37 3.70 -1.60 10.39
N VAL A 38 2.71 -2.47 10.63
CA VAL A 38 1.61 -2.71 9.68
C VAL A 38 0.81 -1.45 9.41
N ARG A 39 0.51 -0.65 10.43
CA ARG A 39 -0.18 0.65 10.27
C ARG A 39 0.64 1.64 9.45
N SER A 40 1.96 1.68 9.64
CA SER A 40 2.86 2.50 8.82
C SER A 40 2.89 2.02 7.37
N ILE A 41 3.02 0.71 7.14
CA ILE A 41 3.01 0.12 5.80
C ILE A 41 1.67 0.35 5.10
N SER A 42 0.54 0.17 5.78
CA SER A 42 -0.79 0.36 5.19
C SER A 42 -0.97 1.80 4.68
N THR A 43 -0.38 2.77 5.38
CA THR A 43 -0.43 4.19 5.00
C THR A 43 0.40 4.48 3.74
N VAL A 44 1.60 3.89 3.62
CA VAL A 44 2.53 4.17 2.51
C VAL A 44 2.29 3.28 1.29
N SER A 45 1.68 2.11 1.47
CA SER A 45 1.45 1.12 0.41
C SER A 45 0.63 1.66 -0.77
N ALA A 46 -0.42 2.45 -0.50
CA ALA A 46 -1.24 3.06 -1.54
C ALA A 46 -0.45 4.09 -2.36
N PHE A 47 0.37 4.91 -1.69
CA PHE A 47 1.24 5.89 -2.35
C PHE A 47 2.28 5.21 -3.25
N VAL A 48 2.98 4.18 -2.74
CA VAL A 48 3.98 3.43 -3.50
C VAL A 48 3.36 2.77 -4.73
N LYS A 49 2.15 2.21 -4.61
CA LYS A 49 1.42 1.65 -5.76
C LYS A 49 1.25 2.69 -6.86
N TRP A 50 0.79 3.90 -6.52
CA TRP A 50 0.58 4.97 -7.50
C TRP A 50 1.89 5.53 -8.06
N LEU A 51 2.95 5.58 -7.26
CA LEU A 51 4.28 5.94 -7.76
C LEU A 51 4.76 4.98 -8.85
N ILE A 52 4.63 3.66 -8.63
CA ILE A 52 5.03 2.66 -9.63
C ILE A 52 4.22 2.82 -10.91
N VAL A 53 2.90 2.98 -10.78
CA VAL A 53 2.01 3.23 -11.94
C VAL A 53 2.42 4.50 -12.69
N GLY A 54 2.75 5.58 -11.97
CA GLY A 54 3.21 6.83 -12.56
C GLY A 54 4.52 6.66 -13.34
N ILE A 55 5.50 5.97 -12.77
CA ILE A 55 6.79 5.69 -13.44
C ILE A 55 6.57 4.87 -14.72
N LEU A 56 5.75 3.80 -14.64
CA LEU A 56 5.44 2.99 -15.82
C LEU A 56 4.70 3.79 -16.89
N GLY A 57 3.74 4.62 -16.49
CA GLY A 57 3.01 5.50 -17.40
C GLY A 57 3.92 6.50 -18.11
N ILE A 58 4.87 7.10 -17.38
CA ILE A 58 5.87 8.01 -17.96
C ILE A 58 6.78 7.25 -18.94
N ALA A 59 7.28 6.08 -18.56
CA ALA A 59 8.17 5.30 -19.42
C ALA A 59 7.50 4.91 -20.74
N VAL A 60 6.27 4.40 -20.68
CA VAL A 60 5.46 4.07 -21.87
C VAL A 60 5.16 5.33 -22.67
N GLY A 61 4.77 6.42 -22.01
CA GLY A 61 4.49 7.71 -22.65
C GLY A 61 5.68 8.26 -23.44
N ILE A 62 6.89 8.22 -22.86
CA ILE A 62 8.13 8.64 -23.52
C ILE A 62 8.42 7.75 -24.74
N ALA A 63 8.30 6.43 -24.59
CA ALA A 63 8.55 5.49 -25.68
C ALA A 63 7.61 5.75 -26.88
N MET A 64 6.30 5.91 -26.62
CA MET A 64 5.31 6.19 -27.65
C MET A 64 5.46 7.59 -28.27
N PHE A 65 5.93 8.57 -27.49
CA PHE A 65 6.17 9.91 -27.99
C PHE A 65 7.28 9.94 -29.05
N GLY A 66 8.34 9.14 -28.86
CA GLY A 66 9.43 9.00 -29.84
C GLY A 66 8.93 8.46 -31.19
N GLU A 67 8.10 7.41 -31.18
CA GLU A 67 7.48 6.87 -32.39
C GLU A 67 6.58 7.89 -33.08
N SER A 68 5.79 8.64 -32.31
CA SER A 68 4.87 9.65 -32.84
C SER A 68 5.62 10.80 -33.53
N ILE A 69 6.69 11.31 -32.92
CA ILE A 69 7.55 12.34 -33.52
C ILE A 69 8.20 11.82 -34.80
N ALA A 70 8.73 10.59 -34.79
CA ALA A 70 9.37 9.99 -35.97
C ALA A 70 8.38 9.82 -37.14
N ASN A 71 7.14 9.44 -36.85
CA ASN A 71 6.08 9.33 -37.85
C ASN A 71 5.71 10.70 -38.45
N ILE A 72 5.61 11.75 -37.63
CA ILE A 72 5.35 13.12 -38.12
C ILE A 72 6.48 13.59 -39.05
N VAL A 73 7.75 13.39 -38.66
CA VAL A 73 8.90 13.77 -39.49
C VAL A 73 8.91 13.03 -40.82
N LYS A 74 8.63 11.71 -40.83
CA LYS A 74 8.51 10.93 -42.07
C LYS A 74 7.44 11.47 -43.02
N TRP A 75 6.31 11.92 -42.51
CA TRP A 75 5.22 12.46 -43.33
C TRP A 75 5.64 13.75 -44.05
N PHE A 76 6.38 14.62 -43.36
CA PHE A 76 6.94 15.84 -43.96
C PHE A 76 8.03 15.56 -45.00
N GLN A 77 8.85 14.52 -44.80
CA GLN A 77 9.88 14.11 -45.79
C GLN A 77 9.30 13.42 -47.03
N THR A 78 8.13 12.78 -46.91
CA THR A 78 7.50 12.04 -48.03
C THR A 78 6.57 12.95 -48.86
N SER A 79 6.15 14.09 -48.32
CA SER A 79 5.21 15.01 -48.97
C SER A 79 5.88 16.20 -49.69
N GLY A 80 7.21 16.27 -49.72
CA GLY A 80 8.00 17.28 -50.45
C GLY A 80 8.92 16.61 -51.45
#